data_AF-A0A8T2KF88-F1
#
_entry.id   AF-A0A8T2KF88-F1
#
_cell.length_a   1.000
_cell.length_b   1.000
_cell.length_c   1.000
_cell.angle_alpha   90.00
_cell.angle_beta   90.00
_cell.angle_gamma   90.00
#
_symmetry.space_group_name_H-M   'P 1'
#
loop_
_entity.id
_entity.type
_entity.pdbx_description
1 polymer ?
#
loop_
_entity_poly.entity_id
_entity_poly.type
_entity_poly.pdbx_seq_one_letter_code
_entity_poly.pdbx_strand_id
1 'polypeptide(L)'
;MKHFLLLLHLFFNLQKVEALLSFSACGYCNEESCASVTCAAPELLTKDDCDCCERCLSVEGEVCGGQDESRARCAPGMVCVSHRRFSSGSSFFDGTGVCVCEEDGAVCGSDGRTYSSVCALRLESWKSLHEGKGSVHKVHDGECKLVAPRKIHNVTGSQVYLSCEVKAIPTPIITWKKVTESPKGIKIFEDLPGDRVNVAVQTRGGPSRHESTGWVLINPLMKEDEGTYQCHATNIVGETFADGTIKVTEHGTRRIKKRNYGSSESKE
;
A
#
# COMPACT_ATOMS: atom_id res chain seq x y z
N MET A 1 -19.15 37.92 63.25
CA MET A 1 -18.36 37.73 62.01
C MET A 1 -17.23 36.68 62.09
N LYS A 2 -16.71 36.31 63.27
CA LYS A 2 -15.71 35.22 63.39
C LYS A 2 -16.29 33.79 63.28
N HIS A 3 -17.55 33.57 63.68
CA HIS A 3 -18.19 32.24 63.61
C HIS A 3 -18.63 31.82 62.19
N PHE A 4 -18.88 32.77 61.28
CA PHE A 4 -19.31 32.46 59.91
C PHE A 4 -18.14 32.02 59.01
N LEU A 5 -16.93 32.54 59.27
CA LEU A 5 -15.69 32.12 58.60
C LEU A 5 -15.22 30.71 59.02
N LEU A 6 -15.52 30.28 60.24
CA LEU A 6 -15.19 28.93 60.73
C LEU A 6 -16.05 27.83 60.10
N LEU A 7 -17.33 28.12 59.81
CA LEU A 7 -18.24 27.17 59.16
C LEU A 7 -17.96 27.01 57.65
N LEU A 8 -17.51 28.07 56.97
CA LEU A 8 -17.07 28.01 55.57
C LEU A 8 -15.79 27.19 55.37
N HIS A 9 -14.85 27.23 56.33
CA HIS A 9 -13.67 26.36 56.30
C HIS A 9 -13.99 24.89 56.60
N LEU A 10 -15.00 24.59 57.42
CA LEU A 10 -15.45 23.22 57.66
C LEU A 10 -16.21 22.64 56.44
N PHE A 11 -16.99 23.43 55.72
CA PHE A 11 -17.64 23.00 54.47
C PHE A 11 -16.64 22.79 53.32
N PHE A 12 -15.62 23.64 53.17
CA PHE A 12 -14.58 23.46 52.15
C PHE A 12 -13.65 22.27 52.42
N ASN A 13 -13.60 21.75 53.65
CA ASN A 13 -12.86 20.54 53.99
C ASN A 13 -13.73 19.26 53.93
N LEU A 14 -15.06 19.35 54.00
CA LEU A 14 -15.92 18.17 53.72
C LEU A 14 -16.04 17.86 52.22
N GLN A 15 -16.00 18.86 51.33
CA GLN A 15 -15.93 18.62 49.88
C GLN A 15 -14.55 18.20 49.35
N LYS A 16 -13.50 18.26 50.18
CA LYS A 16 -12.14 17.85 49.81
C LYS A 16 -11.76 16.44 50.28
N VAL A 17 -12.67 15.72 50.94
CA VAL A 17 -12.45 14.37 51.49
C VAL A 17 -13.33 13.31 50.80
N GLU A 18 -14.08 13.66 49.76
CA GLU A 18 -14.82 12.71 48.91
C GLU A 18 -14.10 12.34 47.59
N ALA A 19 -12.80 12.63 47.49
CA ALA A 19 -11.97 12.22 46.35
C ALA A 19 -10.91 11.16 46.72
N LEU A 20 -11.17 10.36 47.77
CA LEU A 20 -10.23 9.33 48.24
C LEU A 20 -10.86 7.98 48.54
N LEU A 21 -12.03 7.66 47.97
CA LEU A 21 -12.57 6.29 47.98
C LEU A 21 -13.28 5.95 46.66
N SER A 22 -12.55 6.10 45.55
CA SER A 22 -12.64 5.08 44.51
C SER A 22 -11.72 3.96 45.00
N PHE A 23 -12.28 2.94 45.65
CA PHE A 23 -11.55 1.70 45.93
C PHE A 23 -10.97 1.20 44.61
N SER A 24 -9.66 1.34 44.41
CA SER A 24 -8.97 0.64 43.34
C SER A 24 -9.17 -0.85 43.61
N ALA A 25 -9.83 -1.56 42.69
CA ALA A 25 -9.99 -3.01 42.75
C ALA A 25 -8.66 -3.78 42.70
N CYS A 26 -7.55 -3.07 42.46
CA CYS A 26 -6.19 -3.59 42.45
C CYS A 26 -5.63 -3.81 43.85
N GLY A 27 -5.06 -5.00 44.08
CA GLY A 27 -4.28 -5.32 45.27
C GLY A 27 -2.84 -4.82 45.20
N TYR A 28 -2.00 -5.27 46.15
CA TYR A 28 -0.56 -5.01 46.13
C TYR A 28 0.12 -5.72 44.96
N CYS A 29 0.97 -5.01 44.22
CA CYS A 29 1.73 -5.58 43.11
C CYS A 29 2.86 -6.48 43.62
N ASN A 30 2.82 -7.76 43.24
CA ASN A 30 3.94 -8.68 43.44
C ASN A 30 4.60 -9.00 42.10
N GLU A 31 5.67 -8.27 41.75
CA GLU A 31 6.36 -8.39 40.47
C GLU A 31 6.92 -9.79 40.20
N GLU A 32 7.32 -10.53 41.25
CA GLU A 32 7.85 -11.90 41.11
C GLU A 32 6.78 -12.90 40.64
N SER A 33 5.50 -12.56 40.78
CA SER A 33 4.38 -13.36 40.29
C SER A 33 4.03 -13.05 38.83
N CYS A 34 4.65 -12.03 38.23
CA CYS A 34 4.39 -11.67 36.84
C CYS A 34 5.11 -12.63 35.89
N ALA A 35 4.40 -13.04 34.83
CA ALA A 35 5.01 -13.78 33.74
C ALA A 35 5.89 -12.87 32.87
N SER A 36 7.03 -13.36 32.42
CA SER A 36 7.86 -12.67 31.42
C SER A 36 7.16 -12.69 30.06
N VAL A 37 7.11 -11.54 29.39
CA VAL A 37 6.47 -11.40 28.07
C VAL A 37 7.47 -10.93 27.02
N THR A 38 7.32 -11.44 25.79
CA THR A 38 8.08 -10.97 24.62
C THR A 38 7.08 -10.48 23.59
N CYS A 39 7.07 -9.18 23.34
CA CYS A 39 6.13 -8.56 22.40
C CYS A 39 6.66 -8.58 20.97
N ALA A 40 5.75 -8.39 20.00
CA ALA A 40 6.12 -8.32 18.58
C ALA A 40 7.08 -7.15 18.26
N ALA A 41 7.07 -6.11 19.09
CA ALA A 41 8.03 -5.02 19.13
C ALA A 41 8.09 -4.45 20.56
N PRO A 42 9.24 -3.91 21.04
CA PRO A 42 9.34 -3.30 22.37
C PRO A 42 8.36 -2.15 22.61
N GLU A 43 7.96 -1.42 21.56
CA GLU A 43 6.97 -0.34 21.63
C GLU A 43 5.55 -0.80 21.95
N LEU A 44 5.30 -2.11 21.92
CA LEU A 44 4.03 -2.72 22.32
C LEU A 44 4.00 -3.15 23.78
N LEU A 45 5.10 -3.00 24.51
CA LEU A 45 5.15 -3.32 25.93
C LEU A 45 4.39 -2.26 26.74
N THR A 46 3.47 -2.70 27.57
CA THR A 46 2.71 -1.86 28.49
C THR A 46 2.54 -2.55 29.83
N LYS A 47 1.94 -1.87 30.80
CA LYS A 47 1.56 -2.46 32.08
C LYS A 47 0.08 -2.84 32.06
N ASP A 48 -0.28 -3.76 32.94
CA ASP A 48 -1.68 -4.08 33.19
C ASP A 48 -2.48 -2.90 33.76
N ASP A 49 -3.79 -3.08 33.91
CA ASP A 49 -4.70 -2.04 34.41
C ASP A 49 -4.40 -1.60 35.85
N CYS A 50 -3.63 -2.41 36.60
CA CYS A 50 -3.16 -2.14 37.95
C CYS A 50 -1.71 -1.59 37.98
N ASP A 51 -1.12 -1.32 36.81
CA ASP A 51 0.25 -0.84 36.62
C ASP A 51 1.34 -1.76 37.21
N CYS A 52 1.07 -3.07 37.27
CA CYS A 52 1.91 -4.06 37.93
C CYS A 52 2.74 -4.90 36.94
N CYS A 53 2.08 -5.82 36.24
CA CYS A 53 2.76 -6.76 35.35
C CYS A 53 2.91 -6.19 33.94
N GLU A 54 4.00 -6.57 33.28
CA GLU A 54 4.21 -6.28 31.86
C GLU A 54 3.27 -7.12 30.99
N ARG A 55 2.68 -6.48 29.98
CA ARG A 55 1.81 -7.10 28.98
C ARG A 55 2.08 -6.52 27.60
N CYS A 56 1.83 -7.31 26.57
CA CYS A 56 1.93 -6.84 25.20
C CYS A 56 0.58 -6.28 24.74
N LEU A 57 0.60 -5.16 24.04
CA LEU A 57 -0.54 -4.69 23.26
C LEU A 57 -0.75 -5.59 22.05
N SER A 58 -2.02 -5.85 21.73
CA SER A 58 -2.39 -6.65 20.57
C SER A 58 -2.25 -5.90 19.27
N VAL A 59 -1.64 -6.56 18.28
CA VAL A 59 -1.48 -6.01 16.93
C VAL A 59 -2.70 -6.31 16.06
N GLU A 60 -2.73 -5.74 14.86
CA GLU A 60 -3.83 -5.92 13.92
C GLU A 60 -4.08 -7.42 13.63
N GLY A 61 -5.33 -7.85 13.77
CA GLY A 61 -5.76 -9.25 13.62
C GLY A 61 -5.71 -10.09 14.90
N GLU A 62 -5.11 -9.60 15.98
CA GLU A 62 -5.11 -10.30 17.27
C GLU A 62 -6.37 -10.04 18.09
N VAL A 63 -6.66 -10.96 19.02
CA VAL A 63 -7.84 -10.89 19.89
C VAL A 63 -7.68 -9.81 20.96
N CYS A 64 -8.77 -9.11 21.26
CA CYS A 64 -8.82 -8.05 22.26
C CYS A 64 -10.12 -8.08 23.07
N GLY A 65 -10.11 -7.39 24.22
CA GLY A 65 -11.28 -7.24 25.07
C GLY A 65 -11.70 -8.50 25.84
N GLY A 66 -12.83 -8.40 26.55
CA GLY A 66 -13.38 -9.43 27.45
C GLY A 66 -13.05 -9.16 28.92
N GLN A 67 -13.64 -9.95 29.82
CA GLN A 67 -13.45 -9.85 31.28
C GLN A 67 -12.16 -10.52 31.79
N ASP A 68 -11.39 -11.13 30.89
CA ASP A 68 -10.16 -11.84 31.23
C ASP A 68 -9.00 -10.85 31.15
N GLU A 69 -8.38 -10.56 32.29
CA GLU A 69 -7.23 -9.63 32.39
C GLU A 69 -6.03 -10.09 31.55
N SER A 70 -5.97 -11.35 31.13
CA SER A 70 -4.93 -11.86 30.22
C SER A 70 -5.07 -11.36 28.78
N ARG A 71 -6.20 -10.74 28.41
CA ARG A 71 -6.46 -10.25 27.05
C ARG A 71 -6.00 -8.82 26.88
N ALA A 72 -5.23 -8.59 25.83
CA ALA A 72 -4.52 -7.35 25.60
C ALA A 72 -5.40 -6.25 25.01
N ARG A 73 -5.06 -5.00 25.34
CA ARG A 73 -5.54 -3.79 24.67
C ARG A 73 -4.91 -3.70 23.28
N CYS A 74 -5.61 -3.14 22.31
CA CYS A 74 -5.03 -2.95 20.99
C CYS A 74 -3.90 -1.91 21.01
N ALA A 75 -2.95 -2.07 20.11
CA ALA A 75 -1.84 -1.15 19.91
C ALA A 75 -2.33 0.26 19.50
N PRO A 76 -1.48 1.31 19.64
CA PRO A 76 -1.87 2.68 19.28
C PRO A 76 -2.33 2.79 17.81
N GLY A 77 -3.45 3.49 17.58
CA GLY A 77 -4.05 3.66 16.25
C GLY A 77 -4.92 2.49 15.81
N MET A 78 -5.33 1.62 16.75
CA MET A 78 -6.23 0.49 16.50
C MET A 78 -7.46 0.55 17.40
N VAL A 79 -8.54 -0.07 16.96
CA VAL A 79 -9.81 -0.19 17.68
C VAL A 79 -10.16 -1.67 17.85
N CYS A 80 -10.62 -2.04 19.04
CA CYS A 80 -11.12 -3.38 19.31
C CYS A 80 -12.56 -3.53 18.80
N VAL A 81 -12.78 -4.37 17.78
CA VAL A 81 -14.11 -4.57 17.18
C VAL A 81 -14.70 -5.94 17.55
N SER A 82 -15.93 -5.95 18.07
CA SER A 82 -16.63 -7.18 18.44
C SER A 82 -17.15 -7.94 17.22
N HIS A 83 -16.88 -9.25 17.11
CA HIS A 83 -17.37 -10.05 16.00
C HIS A 83 -18.75 -10.69 16.30
N ARG A 84 -19.85 -10.02 15.90
CA ARG A 84 -21.23 -10.50 16.17
C ARG A 84 -21.71 -11.71 15.35
N ARG A 85 -20.85 -12.35 14.53
CA ARG A 85 -21.29 -13.36 13.54
C ARG A 85 -21.18 -14.83 13.95
N PHE A 86 -20.75 -15.16 15.15
CA PHE A 86 -20.79 -16.54 15.68
C PHE A 86 -21.86 -16.71 16.77
N SER A 87 -23.06 -16.20 16.55
CA SER A 87 -24.24 -16.58 17.34
C SER A 87 -24.76 -17.94 16.87
N SER A 88 -24.05 -19.00 17.25
CA SER A 88 -24.52 -20.38 17.13
C SER A 88 -23.96 -21.21 18.29
N GLY A 89 -24.51 -20.99 19.48
CA GLY A 89 -24.61 -22.07 20.48
C GLY A 89 -23.39 -22.39 21.34
N SER A 90 -22.45 -21.47 21.59
CA SER A 90 -21.48 -21.64 22.68
C SER A 90 -21.22 -20.32 23.40
N SER A 91 -21.10 -20.41 24.73
CA SER A 91 -20.90 -19.34 25.69
C SER A 91 -19.50 -18.69 25.61
N PHE A 92 -19.10 -18.23 24.42
CA PHE A 92 -17.82 -17.57 24.20
C PHE A 92 -17.97 -16.05 24.40
N PHE A 93 -17.76 -15.63 25.66
CA PHE A 93 -17.39 -14.30 26.18
C PHE A 93 -17.99 -13.05 25.51
N ASP A 94 -19.02 -12.51 26.17
CA ASP A 94 -19.48 -11.13 25.99
C ASP A 94 -18.29 -10.15 26.13
N GLY A 95 -18.12 -9.25 25.15
CA GLY A 95 -17.07 -8.22 25.17
C GLY A 95 -15.72 -8.56 24.51
N THR A 96 -15.57 -9.69 23.82
CA THR A 96 -14.36 -10.02 23.03
C THR A 96 -14.43 -9.52 21.58
N GLY A 97 -13.27 -9.22 20.99
CA GLY A 97 -13.13 -8.66 19.66
C GLY A 97 -11.77 -8.93 19.01
N VAL A 98 -11.52 -8.26 17.89
CA VAL A 98 -10.25 -8.29 17.16
C VAL A 98 -9.74 -6.87 16.96
N CYS A 99 -8.43 -6.66 17.07
CA CYS A 99 -7.83 -5.35 16.79
C CYS A 99 -7.81 -5.07 15.29
N VAL A 100 -8.37 -3.92 14.90
CA VAL A 100 -8.39 -3.43 13.52
C VAL A 100 -7.80 -2.03 13.50
N CYS A 101 -7.04 -1.70 12.45
CA CYS A 101 -6.47 -0.36 12.29
C CYS A 101 -7.57 0.69 12.18
N GLU A 102 -7.38 1.85 12.81
CA GLU A 102 -8.35 2.96 12.74
C GLU A 102 -8.40 3.58 11.33
N GLU A 103 -7.25 3.67 10.66
CA GLU A 103 -7.16 4.12 9.28
C GLU A 103 -7.28 2.92 8.32
N ASP A 104 -8.31 2.96 7.48
CA ASP A 104 -8.55 1.95 6.45
C ASP A 104 -7.64 2.15 5.23
N GLY A 105 -7.21 1.03 4.64
CA GLY A 105 -6.60 0.99 3.31
C GLY A 105 -5.10 0.69 3.32
N ALA A 106 -4.63 0.11 2.22
CA ALA A 106 -3.22 -0.19 2.02
C ALA A 106 -2.38 1.09 1.95
N VAL A 107 -1.10 0.99 2.29
CA VAL A 107 -0.14 2.11 2.23
C VAL A 107 1.17 1.65 1.60
N CYS A 108 1.87 2.58 0.96
CA CYS A 108 3.19 2.34 0.40
C CYS A 108 4.26 2.80 1.39
N GLY A 109 5.17 1.89 1.76
CA GLY A 109 6.30 2.17 2.63
C GLY A 109 7.51 2.72 1.88
N SER A 110 8.40 3.36 2.64
CA SER A 110 9.67 3.90 2.12
C SER A 110 10.65 2.84 1.66
N ASP A 111 10.40 1.58 2.00
CA ASP A 111 11.10 0.39 1.52
C ASP A 111 10.54 -0.14 0.18
N GLY A 112 9.58 0.56 -0.42
CA GLY A 112 8.92 0.19 -1.67
C GLY A 112 7.93 -0.97 -1.52
N ARG A 113 7.61 -1.38 -0.29
CA ARG A 113 6.64 -2.45 -0.03
C ARG A 113 5.26 -1.89 0.28
N THR A 114 4.25 -2.63 -0.19
CA THR A 114 2.85 -2.37 0.15
C THR A 114 2.53 -3.03 1.48
N TYR A 115 1.94 -2.26 2.39
CA TYR A 115 1.40 -2.72 3.66
C TYR A 115 -0.12 -2.67 3.62
N SER A 116 -0.79 -3.62 4.27
CA SER A 116 -2.26 -3.73 4.29
C SER A 116 -2.94 -2.56 4.99
N SER A 117 -2.25 -1.92 5.93
CA SER A 117 -2.70 -0.77 6.72
C SER A 117 -1.49 0.05 7.17
N VAL A 118 -1.74 1.27 7.66
CA VAL A 118 -0.69 2.08 8.33
C VAL A 118 -0.19 1.42 9.62
N CYS A 119 -1.05 0.64 10.30
CA CYS A 119 -0.68 -0.08 11.52
C CYS A 119 0.30 -1.22 11.24
N ALA A 120 0.09 -1.97 10.16
CA ALA A 120 1.01 -3.00 9.70
C ALA A 120 2.38 -2.40 9.30
N LEU A 121 2.38 -1.26 8.62
CA LEU A 121 3.61 -0.52 8.29
C LEU A 121 4.36 -0.11 9.56
N ARG A 122 3.66 0.42 10.56
CA ARG A 122 4.27 0.87 11.82
C ARG A 122 4.94 -0.28 12.57
N LEU A 123 4.29 -1.44 12.64
CA LEU A 123 4.87 -2.62 13.26
C LEU A 123 6.18 -3.04 12.58
N GLU A 124 6.22 -3.08 11.25
CA GLU A 124 7.46 -3.41 10.54
C GLU A 124 8.51 -2.31 10.59
N SER A 125 8.12 -1.04 10.71
CA SER A 125 9.07 0.03 10.98
C SER A 125 9.80 -0.17 12.30
N TRP A 126 9.10 -0.58 13.35
CA TRP A 126 9.71 -0.87 14.64
C TRP A 126 10.68 -2.05 14.55
N LYS A 127 10.26 -3.16 13.94
CA LYS A 127 11.15 -4.32 13.75
C LYS A 127 12.40 -3.96 12.94
N SER A 128 12.23 -3.22 11.85
CA SER A 128 13.35 -2.74 11.01
C SER A 128 14.35 -1.86 11.78
N LEU A 129 13.87 -1.01 12.69
CA LEU A 129 14.74 -0.22 13.57
C LEU A 129 15.56 -1.10 14.52
N HIS A 130 14.94 -2.11 15.13
CA HIS A 130 15.62 -3.04 16.04
C HIS A 130 16.62 -3.95 15.32
N GLU A 131 16.41 -4.19 14.02
CA GLU A 131 17.37 -4.86 13.15
C GLU A 131 18.49 -3.94 12.64
N GLY A 132 18.48 -2.65 12.99
CA GLY A 132 19.48 -1.67 12.54
C GLY A 132 19.35 -1.25 11.08
N LYS A 133 18.21 -1.55 10.42
CA LYS A 133 17.95 -1.25 8.99
C LYS A 133 17.33 0.13 8.75
N GLY A 134 16.99 0.86 9.81
CA GLY A 134 16.32 2.17 9.75
C GLY A 134 14.79 2.07 9.79
N SER A 135 14.12 3.22 9.94
CA SER A 135 12.65 3.29 10.04
C SER A 135 11.99 3.29 8.67
N VAL A 136 10.94 2.47 8.52
CA VAL A 136 10.06 2.48 7.36
C VAL A 136 8.93 3.48 7.63
N HIS A 137 8.76 4.49 6.78
CA HIS A 137 7.69 5.47 6.92
C HIS A 137 6.69 5.37 5.77
N LYS A 138 5.44 5.80 6.02
CA LYS A 138 4.42 5.90 4.98
C LYS A 138 4.85 6.94 3.95
N VAL A 139 5.00 6.52 2.71
CA VAL A 139 5.25 7.39 1.56
C VAL A 139 3.93 7.94 1.05
N HIS A 140 2.96 7.07 0.76
CA HIS A 140 1.63 7.49 0.31
C HIS A 140 0.56 6.43 0.65
N ASP A 141 -0.71 6.84 0.57
CA ASP A 141 -1.85 5.92 0.69
C ASP A 141 -2.02 5.12 -0.62
N GLY A 142 -2.53 3.90 -0.49
CA GLY A 142 -2.61 2.91 -1.56
C GLY A 142 -1.36 2.05 -1.70
N GLU A 143 -1.45 1.05 -2.56
CA GLU A 143 -0.34 0.13 -2.81
C GLU A 143 0.82 0.82 -3.52
N CYS A 144 2.06 0.35 -3.30
CA CYS A 144 3.21 0.70 -4.12
C CYS A 144 3.02 0.11 -5.53
N LYS A 145 2.23 0.79 -6.37
CA LYS A 145 1.92 0.36 -7.73
C LYS A 145 2.45 1.38 -8.73
N LEU A 146 3.44 0.93 -9.50
CA LEU A 146 3.65 1.40 -10.86
C LEU A 146 2.61 0.70 -11.75
N VAL A 147 1.67 1.46 -12.29
CA VAL A 147 0.66 0.96 -13.23
C VAL A 147 1.38 0.70 -14.56
N ALA A 148 1.56 -0.58 -14.86
CA ALA A 148 2.29 -1.01 -16.04
C ALA A 148 1.54 -0.68 -17.35
N PRO A 149 2.29 -0.45 -18.45
CA PRO A 149 1.67 -0.25 -19.75
C PRO A 149 0.95 -1.50 -20.25
N ARG A 150 -0.15 -1.31 -20.97
CA ARG A 150 -0.99 -2.41 -21.45
C ARG A 150 -0.31 -3.16 -22.62
N LYS A 151 -0.74 -4.40 -22.83
CA LYS A 151 -0.43 -5.17 -24.05
C LYS A 151 -1.41 -4.77 -25.15
N ILE A 152 -0.88 -4.33 -26.30
CA ILE A 152 -1.65 -3.82 -27.43
C ILE A 152 -1.46 -4.75 -28.63
N HIS A 153 -2.55 -5.08 -29.30
CA HIS A 153 -2.55 -5.80 -30.57
C HIS A 153 -3.34 -4.96 -31.57
N ASN A 154 -2.69 -4.45 -32.62
CA ASN A 154 -3.36 -3.60 -33.61
C ASN A 154 -2.78 -3.81 -35.00
N VAL A 155 -3.32 -3.11 -36.00
CA VAL A 155 -2.87 -3.19 -37.40
C VAL A 155 -2.01 -1.99 -37.79
N THR A 156 -1.19 -2.16 -38.82
CA THR A 156 -0.42 -1.06 -39.42
C THR A 156 -1.32 0.11 -39.83
N GLY A 157 -0.87 1.34 -39.59
CA GLY A 157 -1.61 2.57 -39.89
C GLY A 157 -2.56 3.06 -38.78
N SER A 158 -2.77 2.25 -37.73
CA SER A 158 -3.57 2.66 -36.56
C SER A 158 -2.81 3.65 -35.67
N GLN A 159 -3.54 4.33 -34.78
CA GLN A 159 -2.97 5.12 -33.69
C GLN A 159 -3.08 4.33 -32.38
N VAL A 160 -2.01 4.25 -31.61
CA VAL A 160 -1.98 3.57 -30.31
C VAL A 160 -1.26 4.42 -29.27
N TYR A 161 -1.58 4.18 -28.00
CA TYR A 161 -0.83 4.78 -26.90
C TYR A 161 -0.54 3.76 -25.79
N LEU A 162 0.65 3.86 -25.20
CA LEU A 162 1.00 3.22 -23.94
C LEU A 162 0.90 4.25 -22.82
N SER A 163 0.54 3.83 -21.62
CA SER A 163 0.46 4.68 -20.43
C SER A 163 1.12 4.01 -19.23
N CYS A 164 1.71 4.81 -18.36
CA CYS A 164 2.34 4.35 -17.12
C CYS A 164 2.06 5.37 -16.02
N GLU A 165 1.57 4.92 -14.86
CA GLU A 165 1.23 5.79 -13.73
C GLU A 165 2.00 5.36 -12.49
N VAL A 166 2.58 6.32 -11.77
CA VAL A 166 3.43 6.05 -10.61
C VAL A 166 3.16 7.10 -9.55
N LYS A 167 2.95 6.64 -8.31
CA LYS A 167 2.93 7.48 -7.12
C LYS A 167 4.21 7.24 -6.32
N ALA A 168 4.93 8.29 -6.01
CA ALA A 168 6.12 8.23 -5.16
C ALA A 168 6.42 9.61 -4.57
N ILE A 169 6.94 9.69 -3.34
CA ILE A 169 7.40 10.95 -2.73
C ILE A 169 8.93 10.95 -2.65
N PRO A 170 9.61 11.98 -3.19
CA PRO A 170 9.08 13.05 -4.04
C PRO A 170 8.55 12.53 -5.39
N THR A 171 7.71 13.33 -6.06
CA THR A 171 7.08 12.99 -7.34
C THR A 171 8.10 12.43 -8.34
N PRO A 172 7.89 11.22 -8.90
CA PRO A 172 8.90 10.57 -9.71
C PRO A 172 8.94 11.16 -11.13
N ILE A 173 10.11 11.05 -11.76
CA ILE A 173 10.30 11.36 -13.18
C ILE A 173 10.09 10.08 -13.98
N ILE A 174 9.23 10.12 -15.00
CA ILE A 174 8.98 9.00 -15.91
C ILE A 174 9.76 9.19 -17.20
N THR A 175 10.54 8.17 -17.56
CA THR A 175 11.24 8.01 -18.84
C THR A 175 10.78 6.74 -19.53
N TRP A 176 10.84 6.71 -20.86
CA TRP A 176 10.38 5.59 -21.67
C TRP A 176 11.50 5.06 -22.56
N LYS A 177 11.61 3.75 -22.65
CA LYS A 177 12.60 3.08 -23.48
C LYS A 177 11.96 1.99 -24.33
N LYS A 178 12.41 1.82 -25.56
CA LYS A 178 12.10 0.62 -26.36
C LYS A 178 13.17 -0.44 -26.06
N VAL A 179 12.71 -1.64 -25.74
CA VAL A 179 13.59 -2.78 -25.47
C VAL A 179 13.82 -3.52 -26.78
N THR A 180 15.05 -3.48 -27.26
CA THR A 180 15.52 -4.24 -28.43
C THR A 180 16.54 -5.29 -27.98
N GLU A 181 16.77 -6.30 -28.82
CA GLU A 181 17.73 -7.36 -28.52
C GLU A 181 18.80 -7.36 -29.61
N SER A 182 20.07 -7.28 -29.20
CA SER A 182 21.19 -7.36 -30.11
C SER A 182 21.31 -8.77 -30.71
N PRO A 183 22.03 -8.96 -31.83
CA PRO A 183 22.33 -10.29 -32.38
C PRO A 183 23.02 -11.25 -31.41
N LYS A 184 23.60 -10.72 -30.32
CA LYS A 184 24.28 -11.49 -29.26
C LYS A 184 23.37 -11.80 -28.06
N GLY A 185 22.07 -11.50 -28.14
CA GLY A 185 21.10 -11.72 -27.06
C GLY A 185 21.14 -10.69 -25.92
N ILE A 186 21.88 -9.59 -26.11
CA ILE A 186 21.96 -8.51 -25.11
C ILE A 186 20.78 -7.58 -25.29
N LYS A 187 20.02 -7.30 -24.23
CA LYS A 187 18.97 -6.29 -24.20
C LYS A 187 19.57 -4.89 -24.34
N ILE A 188 19.08 -4.15 -25.31
CA ILE A 188 19.41 -2.74 -25.56
C ILE A 188 18.17 -1.92 -25.19
N PHE A 189 18.38 -0.81 -24.48
CA PHE A 189 17.32 0.09 -24.08
C PHE A 189 17.49 1.42 -24.80
N GLU A 190 16.60 1.70 -25.75
CA GLU A 190 16.65 2.91 -26.57
C GLU A 190 15.69 3.94 -26.02
N ASP A 191 16.20 5.12 -25.63
CA ASP A 191 15.36 6.19 -25.09
C ASP A 191 14.35 6.70 -26.13
N LEU A 192 13.09 6.88 -25.70
CA LEU A 192 12.01 7.42 -26.52
C LEU A 192 11.85 8.94 -26.30
N PRO A 193 11.46 9.71 -27.33
CA PRO A 193 11.07 9.26 -28.68
C PRO A 193 12.25 8.85 -29.59
N GLY A 194 13.48 9.25 -29.25
CA GLY A 194 14.66 9.01 -30.08
C GLY A 194 14.59 9.79 -31.40
N ASP A 195 14.98 9.15 -32.50
CA ASP A 195 14.93 9.66 -33.88
C ASP A 195 13.63 9.28 -34.63
N ARG A 196 12.67 8.65 -33.93
CA ARG A 196 11.42 8.15 -34.51
C ARG A 196 10.43 9.28 -34.77
N VAL A 197 10.07 9.46 -36.03
CA VAL A 197 9.16 10.54 -36.45
C VAL A 197 7.69 10.30 -36.09
N ASN A 198 7.29 9.04 -35.89
CA ASN A 198 5.92 8.63 -35.59
C ASN A 198 5.65 8.43 -34.09
N VAL A 199 6.61 8.76 -33.22
CA VAL A 199 6.51 8.56 -31.77
C VAL A 199 6.56 9.90 -31.03
N ALA A 200 5.65 10.09 -30.09
CA ALA A 200 5.65 11.23 -29.17
C ALA A 200 5.54 10.75 -27.72
N VAL A 201 6.40 11.27 -26.84
CA VAL A 201 6.38 10.97 -25.40
C VAL A 201 5.89 12.20 -24.64
N GLN A 202 5.03 11.98 -23.65
CA GLN A 202 4.55 13.04 -22.77
C GLN A 202 4.48 12.54 -21.34
N THR A 203 4.92 13.37 -20.40
CA THR A 203 4.77 13.12 -18.96
C THR A 203 4.02 14.28 -18.34
N ARG A 204 3.01 13.99 -17.52
CA ARG A 204 2.28 14.99 -16.72
C ARG A 204 2.14 14.51 -15.29
N GLY A 205 1.96 15.45 -14.37
CA GLY A 205 1.46 15.12 -13.05
C GLY A 205 0.06 14.51 -13.15
N GLY A 206 -0.20 13.49 -12.33
CA GLY A 206 -1.52 12.90 -12.17
C GLY A 206 -2.48 13.79 -11.37
N PRO A 207 -3.75 13.39 -11.24
CA PRO A 207 -4.75 14.11 -10.45
C PRO A 207 -4.43 14.11 -8.95
N SER A 208 -3.73 13.08 -8.45
CA SER A 208 -3.34 12.98 -7.04
C SER A 208 -1.99 13.67 -6.79
N ARG A 209 -1.76 14.11 -5.56
CA ARG A 209 -0.43 14.59 -5.15
C ARG A 209 0.62 13.49 -5.33
N HIS A 210 1.79 13.89 -5.79
CA HIS A 210 2.94 13.00 -5.98
C HIS A 210 2.74 11.87 -7.00
N GLU A 211 1.76 12.05 -7.89
CA GLU A 211 1.48 11.15 -8.99
C GLU A 211 2.09 11.71 -10.28
N SER A 212 2.73 10.84 -11.05
CA SER A 212 3.20 11.11 -12.40
C SER A 212 2.59 10.09 -13.35
N THR A 213 2.16 10.57 -14.51
CA THR A 213 1.69 9.73 -15.61
C THR A 213 2.50 10.02 -16.86
N GLY A 214 3.01 8.98 -17.50
CA GLY A 214 3.70 9.04 -18.78
C GLY A 214 2.90 8.36 -19.87
N TRP A 215 2.96 8.89 -21.09
CA TRP A 215 2.34 8.33 -22.28
C TRP A 215 3.34 8.26 -23.43
N VAL A 216 3.24 7.19 -24.22
CA VAL A 216 3.88 7.06 -25.53
C VAL A 216 2.77 6.98 -26.56
N LEU A 217 2.67 7.96 -27.45
CA LEU A 217 1.77 7.97 -28.59
C LEU A 217 2.54 7.51 -29.83
N ILE A 218 2.00 6.55 -30.57
CA ILE A 218 2.54 6.09 -31.85
C ILE A 218 1.49 6.32 -32.94
N ASN A 219 1.82 7.13 -33.94
CA ASN A 219 0.96 7.46 -35.07
C ASN A 219 1.76 7.89 -36.32
N PRO A 220 1.62 7.19 -37.47
CA PRO A 220 0.94 5.91 -37.64
C PRO A 220 1.74 4.75 -37.04
N LEU A 221 1.05 3.68 -36.62
CA LEU A 221 1.67 2.44 -36.15
C LEU A 221 2.30 1.68 -37.32
N MET A 222 3.60 1.39 -37.23
CA MET A 222 4.37 0.67 -38.24
C MET A 222 4.78 -0.73 -37.73
N LYS A 223 5.16 -1.63 -38.63
CA LYS A 223 5.58 -3.00 -38.23
C LYS A 223 6.86 -2.97 -37.37
N GLU A 224 7.74 -2.01 -37.63
CA GLU A 224 8.95 -1.76 -36.84
C GLU A 224 8.66 -1.32 -35.40
N ASP A 225 7.48 -0.78 -35.09
CA ASP A 225 7.06 -0.44 -33.72
C ASP A 225 6.64 -1.66 -32.89
N GLU A 226 6.57 -2.85 -33.49
CA GLU A 226 6.38 -4.08 -32.74
C GLU A 226 7.52 -4.29 -31.74
N GLY A 227 7.19 -4.65 -30.51
CA GLY A 227 8.19 -4.93 -29.48
C GLY A 227 7.72 -4.64 -28.07
N THR A 228 8.70 -4.66 -27.17
CA THR A 228 8.51 -4.39 -25.74
C THR A 228 8.97 -2.98 -25.42
N TYR A 229 8.18 -2.29 -24.61
CA TYR A 229 8.38 -0.91 -24.20
C TYR A 229 8.44 -0.86 -22.69
N GLN A 230 9.44 -0.19 -22.13
CA GLN A 230 9.64 -0.08 -20.70
C GLN A 230 9.39 1.34 -20.23
N CYS A 231 8.50 1.49 -19.25
CA CYS A 231 8.38 2.70 -18.45
C CYS A 231 9.35 2.59 -17.28
N HIS A 232 10.19 3.61 -17.11
CA HIS A 232 11.15 3.71 -16.01
C HIS A 232 10.86 4.95 -15.17
N ALA A 233 10.63 4.77 -13.88
CA ALA A 233 10.29 5.83 -12.95
C ALA A 233 11.34 5.95 -11.86
N THR A 234 11.82 7.17 -11.62
CA THR A 234 12.93 7.43 -10.71
C THR A 234 12.64 8.64 -9.82
N ASN A 235 12.99 8.53 -8.54
CA ASN A 235 13.08 9.65 -7.60
C ASN A 235 14.32 9.50 -6.71
N ILE A 236 14.49 10.38 -5.71
CA ILE A 236 15.65 10.33 -4.80
C ILE A 236 15.66 9.12 -3.86
N VAL A 237 14.53 8.42 -3.71
CA VAL A 237 14.39 7.23 -2.85
C VAL A 237 14.79 5.98 -3.63
N GLY A 238 14.53 5.94 -4.93
CA GLY A 238 14.93 4.84 -5.79
C GLY A 238 14.30 4.86 -7.18
N GLU A 239 14.32 3.71 -7.83
CA GLU A 239 13.81 3.52 -9.18
C GLU A 239 12.97 2.24 -9.30
N THR A 240 12.04 2.24 -10.25
CA THR A 240 11.21 1.08 -10.59
C THR A 240 10.82 1.12 -12.07
N PHE A 241 10.45 -0.03 -12.64
CA PHE A 241 10.06 -0.14 -14.04
C PHE A 241 8.91 -1.12 -14.25
N ALA A 242 8.20 -0.95 -15.36
CA ALA A 242 7.38 -2.02 -15.94
C ALA A 242 7.34 -1.98 -17.46
N ASP A 243 7.02 -3.14 -18.00
CA ASP A 243 7.03 -3.41 -19.43
C ASP A 243 5.59 -3.47 -19.99
N GLY A 244 5.41 -2.95 -21.20
CA GLY A 244 4.28 -3.16 -22.09
C GLY A 244 4.72 -3.78 -23.41
N THR A 245 3.79 -4.32 -24.18
CA THR A 245 4.10 -4.97 -25.47
C THR A 245 3.13 -4.52 -26.54
N ILE A 246 3.64 -4.20 -27.72
CA ILE A 246 2.85 -3.91 -28.90
C ILE A 246 3.07 -5.03 -29.91
N LYS A 247 1.99 -5.64 -30.39
CA LYS A 247 1.97 -6.55 -31.55
C LYS A 247 1.26 -5.90 -32.72
N VAL A 248 1.86 -5.99 -33.91
CA VAL A 248 1.37 -5.32 -35.12
C VAL A 248 1.07 -6.35 -36.21
N THR A 249 -0.16 -6.33 -36.70
CA THR A 249 -0.60 -7.13 -37.86
C THR A 249 -0.58 -6.27 -39.11
N GLU A 250 0.10 -6.72 -40.16
CA GLU A 250 0.12 -5.98 -41.43
C GLU A 250 -1.26 -6.00 -42.09
N HIS A 251 -1.74 -4.82 -42.48
CA HIS A 251 -2.99 -4.71 -43.23
C HIS A 251 -2.76 -5.18 -44.68
N GLY A 252 -2.99 -6.48 -44.92
CA GLY A 252 -2.88 -7.06 -46.25
C GLY A 252 -3.85 -6.37 -47.21
N THR A 253 -3.34 -5.64 -48.20
CA THR A 253 -4.11 -5.34 -49.41
C THR A 253 -4.55 -6.69 -49.97
N ARG A 254 -5.86 -6.99 -49.92
CA ARG A 254 -6.42 -8.17 -50.57
C ARG A 254 -5.92 -8.20 -52.01
N ARG A 255 -5.01 -9.13 -52.33
CA ARG A 255 -4.65 -9.46 -53.71
C ARG A 255 -5.94 -9.87 -54.40
N ILE A 256 -6.54 -8.97 -55.19
CA ILE A 256 -7.58 -9.33 -56.14
C ILE A 256 -6.91 -10.32 -57.11
N LYS A 257 -7.17 -11.61 -56.93
CA LYS A 257 -6.80 -12.64 -57.92
C LYS A 257 -7.55 -12.28 -59.21
N LYS A 258 -6.86 -11.65 -60.17
CA LYS A 258 -7.29 -11.66 -61.57
C LYS A 258 -7.39 -13.13 -61.98
N ARG A 259 -8.61 -13.68 -62.06
CA ARG A 259 -8.86 -14.93 -62.79
C ARG A 259 -8.65 -14.61 -64.27
N ASN A 260 -7.54 -15.06 -64.83
CA ASN A 260 -7.38 -15.15 -66.28
C ASN A 260 -8.46 -16.11 -66.80
N TYR A 261 -9.42 -15.58 -67.56
CA TYR A 261 -10.30 -16.39 -68.37
C TYR A 261 -9.52 -16.77 -69.62
N GLY A 262 -9.08 -18.02 -69.69
CA GLY A 262 -8.45 -18.58 -70.88
C GLY A 262 -9.50 -18.73 -71.98
N SER A 263 -9.28 -18.05 -73.10
CA SER A 263 -9.96 -18.35 -74.35
C SER A 263 -9.37 -19.64 -74.93
N SER A 264 -10.12 -20.74 -74.82
CA SER A 264 -9.97 -21.89 -75.72
C SER A 264 -11.25 -21.99 -76.53
N GLU A 265 -11.23 -21.39 -77.72
CA GLU A 265 -12.26 -21.61 -78.72
C GLU A 265 -11.81 -22.77 -79.61
N SER A 266 -12.75 -23.69 -79.79
CA SER A 266 -12.63 -25.05 -80.30
C SER A 266 -12.42 -25.11 -81.81
N LYS A 267 -11.63 -26.11 -82.23
CA LYS A 267 -11.64 -26.65 -83.58
C LYS A 267 -13.00 -27.24 -83.90
N GLU A 268 -13.57 -26.88 -85.04
CA GLU A 268 -14.13 -27.80 -86.03
C GLU A 268 -14.03 -27.19 -87.43
#